data_AF-A0A1I1BCB0-F1
#
_entry.id   AF-A0A1I1BCB0-F1
#
_cell.length_a   1.000
_cell.length_b   1.000
_cell.length_c   1.000
_cell.angle_alpha   90.00
_cell.angle_beta   90.00
_cell.angle_gamma   90.00
#
_symmetry.space_group_name_H-M   'P 1'
#
loop_
_entity.id
_entity.type
_entity.pdbx_description
1 polymer ?
#
loop_
_entity_poly.entity_id
_entity_poly.type
_entity_poly.pdbx_seq_one_letter_code
_entity_poly.pdbx_strand_id
1 'polypeptide(L)'
;MAAFLLRATPPGLDVLDAVETALVRHRAFGDSNYIRDQLAVAYRRRLHKLGSTLPEAERLASLLDAAPPARQHQLVGDTVLRCAVQHAMRQRHLGDEYGLPLPQCAALFQAAEAHLRADLPGGPLTAHLPDMARLHDAHPPPDGDTYIWHAWHRGTPYATAFLAVMEDNYGAPLATPTPHERALLRRGLRLLDTLLPRLCASALSHVQLIALFPKLGTWRGKASSSQFRVNGSVFLNQELIGNPWWLAEHLLHEALHQKLYDFRHGHSLLAPDYARDDGAKVCSLWNAPDDEGNHYWDAHRVLAAFHVYVHLALLCLLAERHEAALAPLYGPIGNNMSGSRRAIDRARYLGEQLLATTWPELGLAGRQLTHWLLAVLDELDMQRRPAGATVHLLLDLYERQSRKLDTFLAQQPPPSGETLALQAQQELAAARAALYLLDKEMPPSTPPQEQDWPQTRQYVLQALLPVAQDVSWMERTGYPQAQAMIAQMVQQSSRQLAALGALG
;
A
#
# COMPACT_ATOMS: atom_id res chain seq x y z
N MET A 1 6.92 25.58 7.10
CA MET A 1 7.47 25.94 5.78
C MET A 1 6.45 25.60 4.70
N ALA A 2 5.56 26.55 4.39
CA ALA A 2 4.64 26.42 3.24
C ALA A 2 5.42 26.71 1.95
N ALA A 3 5.29 25.81 0.97
CA ALA A 3 6.17 25.68 -0.18
C ALA A 3 5.99 26.80 -1.22
N PHE A 4 7.05 27.58 -1.45
CA PHE A 4 7.27 28.25 -2.74
C PHE A 4 7.78 27.19 -3.73
N LEU A 5 6.87 26.54 -4.43
CA LEU A 5 7.18 25.71 -5.59
C LEU A 5 6.57 26.39 -6.81
N LEU A 6 7.39 26.63 -7.83
CA LEU A 6 6.89 26.81 -9.20
C LEU A 6 6.26 25.48 -9.61
N ARG A 7 5.01 25.27 -9.18
CA ARG A 7 4.21 24.11 -9.60
C ARG A 7 3.93 24.31 -11.08
N ALA A 8 4.42 23.41 -11.93
CA ALA A 8 3.84 23.31 -13.26
C ALA A 8 2.34 23.11 -13.10
N THR A 9 1.61 23.60 -14.08
CA THR A 9 0.17 23.40 -14.13
C THR A 9 -0.10 21.90 -14.07
N PRO A 10 -0.82 21.40 -13.04
CA PRO A 10 -1.19 19.99 -12.98
C PRO A 10 -2.07 19.63 -14.19
N PRO A 11 -2.19 18.34 -14.55
CA PRO A 11 -3.08 17.91 -15.62
C PRO A 11 -4.49 18.50 -15.47
N GLY A 12 -5.18 18.73 -16.59
CA GLY A 12 -6.59 19.15 -16.60
C GLY A 12 -7.51 18.14 -15.91
N LEU A 13 -8.68 18.57 -15.42
CA LEU A 13 -9.64 17.65 -14.77
C LEU A 13 -10.12 16.56 -15.74
N ASP A 14 -10.33 16.94 -16.99
CA ASP A 14 -10.64 16.06 -18.11
C ASP A 14 -9.58 14.96 -18.30
N VAL A 15 -8.29 15.30 -18.16
CA VAL A 15 -7.20 14.32 -18.20
C VAL A 15 -7.26 13.39 -16.99
N LEU A 16 -7.45 13.93 -15.78
CA LEU A 16 -7.54 13.12 -14.56
C LEU A 16 -8.74 12.16 -14.59
N ASP A 17 -9.89 12.63 -15.10
CA ASP A 17 -11.08 11.81 -15.32
C ASP A 17 -10.85 10.72 -16.37
N ALA A 18 -10.13 11.02 -17.45
CA ALA A 18 -9.74 10.04 -18.45
C ALA A 18 -8.78 9.00 -17.87
N VAL A 19 -7.82 9.40 -17.03
CA VAL A 19 -6.89 8.50 -16.35
C VAL A 19 -7.63 7.58 -15.37
N GLU A 20 -8.55 8.11 -14.55
CA GLU A 20 -9.39 7.26 -13.69
C GLU A 20 -10.16 6.23 -14.53
N THR A 21 -10.74 6.66 -15.66
CA THR A 21 -11.42 5.76 -16.60
C THR A 21 -10.50 4.66 -17.10
N ALA A 22 -9.28 5.00 -17.50
CA ALA A 22 -8.31 4.06 -18.02
C ALA A 22 -7.90 3.03 -16.95
N LEU A 23 -7.68 3.48 -15.71
CA LEU A 23 -7.32 2.64 -14.56
C LEU A 23 -8.41 1.61 -14.20
N VAL A 24 -9.68 1.92 -14.44
CA VAL A 24 -10.80 1.01 -14.11
C VAL A 24 -11.35 0.22 -15.30
N ARG A 25 -11.13 0.67 -16.55
CA ARG A 25 -11.67 0.02 -17.76
C ARG A 25 -10.64 -0.80 -18.54
N HIS A 26 -9.38 -0.81 -18.15
CA HIS A 26 -8.41 -1.69 -18.82
C HIS A 26 -8.84 -3.15 -18.68
N ARG A 27 -9.18 -3.79 -19.81
CA ARG A 27 -9.85 -5.11 -19.86
C ARG A 27 -9.23 -6.17 -18.95
N ALA A 28 -7.89 -6.22 -18.88
CA ALA A 28 -7.19 -7.24 -18.11
C ALA A 28 -6.83 -6.81 -16.68
N PHE A 29 -6.59 -5.52 -16.46
CA PHE A 29 -5.88 -5.02 -15.26
C PHE A 29 -6.73 -4.05 -14.43
N GLY A 30 -7.63 -3.33 -15.08
CA GLY A 30 -8.53 -2.36 -14.47
C GLY A 30 -9.92 -2.91 -14.20
N ASP A 31 -10.45 -3.74 -15.11
CA ASP A 31 -11.81 -4.25 -15.03
C ASP A 31 -11.98 -5.25 -13.87
N SER A 32 -12.64 -4.81 -12.81
CA SER A 32 -12.90 -5.63 -11.62
C SER A 32 -13.77 -6.86 -11.90
N ASN A 33 -14.69 -6.80 -12.86
CA ASN A 33 -15.52 -7.96 -13.20
C ASN A 33 -14.70 -9.05 -13.85
N TYR A 34 -13.84 -8.67 -14.80
CA TYR A 34 -12.88 -9.59 -15.38
C TYR A 34 -11.98 -10.24 -14.31
N ILE A 35 -11.42 -9.45 -13.39
CA ILE A 35 -10.54 -9.95 -12.34
C ILE A 35 -11.31 -10.94 -11.42
N ARG A 36 -12.54 -10.61 -11.02
CA ARG A 36 -13.38 -11.46 -10.17
C ARG A 36 -13.83 -12.73 -10.89
N ASP A 37 -14.07 -12.68 -12.20
CA ASP A 37 -14.34 -13.87 -13.01
C ASP A 37 -13.13 -14.82 -13.03
N GLN A 38 -11.92 -14.29 -13.27
CA GLN A 38 -10.70 -15.11 -13.25
C GLN A 38 -10.43 -15.69 -11.86
N LEU A 39 -10.71 -14.92 -10.81
CA LEU A 39 -10.64 -15.39 -9.44
C LEU A 39 -11.61 -16.55 -9.20
N ALA A 40 -12.88 -16.41 -9.59
CA ALA A 40 -13.90 -17.45 -9.44
C ALA A 40 -13.50 -18.73 -10.20
N VAL A 41 -12.98 -18.61 -11.43
CA VAL A 41 -12.42 -19.76 -12.18
C VAL A 41 -11.27 -20.43 -11.41
N ALA A 42 -10.33 -19.65 -10.87
CA ALA A 42 -9.19 -20.18 -10.13
C ALA A 42 -9.62 -20.95 -8.87
N TYR A 43 -10.56 -20.40 -8.09
CA TYR A 43 -11.05 -21.04 -6.87
C TYR A 43 -11.91 -22.27 -7.15
N ARG A 44 -12.76 -22.26 -8.18
CA ARG A 44 -13.51 -23.46 -8.59
C ARG A 44 -12.60 -24.60 -9.02
N ARG A 45 -11.56 -24.32 -9.82
CA ARG A 45 -10.55 -25.33 -10.20
C ARG A 45 -9.84 -25.93 -8.98
N ARG A 46 -9.51 -25.11 -7.97
CA ARG A 46 -8.92 -25.59 -6.71
C ARG A 46 -9.89 -26.47 -5.92
N LEU A 47 -11.16 -26.08 -5.83
CA LEU A 47 -12.18 -26.85 -5.13
C LEU A 47 -12.40 -28.23 -5.79
N HIS A 48 -12.52 -28.31 -7.12
CA HIS A 48 -12.58 -29.61 -7.82
C HIS A 48 -11.34 -30.46 -7.60
N LYS A 49 -10.16 -29.85 -7.63
CA LYS A 49 -8.90 -30.57 -7.36
C LYS A 49 -8.89 -31.15 -5.94
N LEU A 50 -9.36 -30.38 -4.95
CA LEU A 50 -9.56 -30.86 -3.57
C LEU A 50 -10.64 -31.94 -3.46
N GLY A 51 -11.66 -31.90 -4.33
CA GLY A 51 -12.80 -32.81 -4.36
C GLY A 51 -12.43 -34.29 -4.43
N SER A 52 -11.28 -34.61 -5.02
CA SER A 52 -10.71 -35.97 -5.05
C SER A 52 -10.41 -36.56 -3.66
N THR A 53 -10.24 -35.71 -2.63
CA THR A 53 -9.89 -36.11 -1.26
C THR A 53 -10.79 -35.51 -0.18
N LEU A 54 -11.57 -34.47 -0.49
CA LEU A 54 -12.50 -33.80 0.40
C LEU A 54 -13.87 -33.71 -0.29
N PRO A 55 -14.81 -34.63 -0.01
CA PRO A 55 -16.14 -34.63 -0.63
C PRO A 55 -16.91 -33.30 -0.48
N GLU A 56 -16.70 -32.58 0.63
CA GLU A 56 -17.29 -31.26 0.89
C GLU A 56 -16.86 -30.23 -0.16
N ALA A 57 -15.61 -30.29 -0.62
CA ALA A 57 -15.09 -29.38 -1.63
C ALA A 57 -15.73 -29.64 -3.01
N GLU A 58 -15.95 -30.91 -3.37
CA GLU A 58 -16.60 -31.27 -4.64
C GLU A 58 -18.06 -30.85 -4.68
N ARG A 59 -18.80 -31.06 -3.58
CA ARG A 59 -20.19 -30.59 -3.46
C ARG A 59 -20.28 -29.08 -3.60
N LEU A 60 -19.39 -28.34 -2.92
CA LEU A 60 -19.33 -26.89 -3.04
C LEU A 60 -18.96 -26.44 -4.46
N ALA A 61 -17.99 -27.10 -5.11
CA ALA A 61 -17.58 -26.79 -6.48
C ALA A 61 -18.74 -26.97 -7.47
N SER A 62 -19.44 -28.10 -7.39
CA SER A 62 -20.62 -28.40 -8.23
C SER A 62 -21.74 -27.36 -8.06
N LEU A 63 -21.99 -26.91 -6.84
CA LEU A 63 -22.99 -25.85 -6.60
C LEU A 63 -22.52 -24.50 -7.14
N LEU A 64 -21.23 -24.18 -7.00
CA LEU A 64 -20.66 -22.95 -7.56
C LEU A 64 -20.73 -22.93 -9.09
N ASP A 65 -20.55 -24.06 -9.76
CA ASP A 65 -20.69 -24.17 -11.22
C ASP A 65 -22.11 -23.86 -11.70
N ALA A 66 -23.12 -24.26 -10.92
CA ALA A 66 -24.51 -23.98 -11.21
C ALA A 66 -24.97 -22.57 -10.79
N ALA A 67 -24.19 -21.88 -9.94
CA ALA A 67 -24.55 -20.57 -9.41
C ALA A 67 -24.33 -19.44 -10.44
N PRO A 68 -25.17 -18.39 -10.45
CA PRO A 68 -24.94 -17.20 -11.28
C PRO A 68 -23.60 -16.51 -10.96
N PRO A 69 -22.95 -15.81 -11.91
CA PRO A 69 -21.65 -15.17 -11.71
C PRO A 69 -21.59 -14.26 -10.47
N ALA A 70 -22.61 -13.43 -10.23
CA ALA A 70 -22.67 -12.56 -9.07
C ALA A 70 -22.60 -13.33 -7.74
N ARG A 71 -23.23 -14.51 -7.67
CA ARG A 71 -23.19 -15.39 -6.48
C ARG A 71 -21.84 -16.08 -6.34
N GLN A 72 -21.22 -16.49 -7.46
CA GLN A 72 -19.84 -16.99 -7.45
C GLN A 72 -18.89 -15.94 -6.89
N HIS A 73 -19.01 -14.68 -7.34
CA HIS A 73 -18.15 -13.60 -6.87
C HIS A 73 -18.36 -13.28 -5.39
N GLN A 74 -19.60 -13.27 -4.91
CA GLN A 74 -19.90 -13.02 -3.50
C GLN A 74 -19.32 -14.12 -2.60
N LEU A 75 -19.48 -15.38 -2.97
CA LEU A 75 -18.99 -16.51 -2.17
C LEU A 75 -17.46 -16.62 -2.23
N VAL A 76 -16.87 -16.58 -3.42
CA VAL A 76 -15.42 -16.59 -3.60
C VAL A 76 -14.78 -15.32 -3.05
N GLY A 77 -15.56 -14.23 -2.92
CA GLY A 77 -15.22 -13.00 -2.19
C GLY A 77 -14.87 -13.21 -0.72
N ASP A 78 -15.31 -14.31 -0.12
CA ASP A 78 -15.22 -14.52 1.31
C ASP A 78 -13.80 -14.82 1.80
N THR A 79 -13.28 -13.99 2.70
CA THR A 79 -11.89 -14.11 3.21
C THR A 79 -11.62 -15.48 3.81
N VAL A 80 -12.55 -16.02 4.61
CA VAL A 80 -12.34 -17.30 5.31
C VAL A 80 -12.44 -18.47 4.35
N LEU A 81 -13.37 -18.42 3.40
CA LEU A 81 -13.45 -19.45 2.36
C LEU A 81 -12.16 -19.46 1.53
N ARG A 82 -11.66 -18.28 1.15
CA ARG A 82 -10.39 -18.14 0.41
C ARG A 82 -9.24 -18.80 1.19
N CYS A 83 -9.10 -18.49 2.47
CA CYS A 83 -8.11 -19.09 3.36
C CYS A 83 -8.25 -20.62 3.45
N ALA A 84 -9.47 -21.12 3.66
CA ALA A 84 -9.73 -22.56 3.78
C ALA A 84 -9.32 -23.33 2.50
N VAL A 85 -9.64 -22.81 1.31
CA VAL A 85 -9.21 -23.40 0.04
C VAL A 85 -7.68 -23.40 -0.09
N GLN A 86 -7.03 -22.28 0.25
CA GLN A 86 -5.56 -22.18 0.16
C GLN A 86 -4.85 -23.12 1.15
N HIS A 87 -5.29 -23.17 2.40
CA HIS A 87 -4.71 -24.04 3.43
C HIS A 87 -4.91 -25.51 3.09
N ALA A 88 -6.12 -25.91 2.67
CA ALA A 88 -6.38 -27.28 2.21
C ALA A 88 -5.52 -27.66 1.00
N MET A 89 -5.34 -26.75 0.04
CA MET A 89 -4.47 -26.97 -1.12
C MET A 89 -3.00 -27.20 -0.71
N ARG A 90 -2.46 -26.39 0.21
CA ARG A 90 -1.09 -26.54 0.71
C ARG A 90 -0.89 -27.87 1.44
N GLN A 91 -1.80 -28.21 2.37
CA GLN A 91 -1.72 -29.46 3.13
C GLN A 91 -1.80 -30.69 2.21
N ARG A 92 -2.67 -30.68 1.20
CA ARG A 92 -2.84 -31.84 0.30
C ARG A 92 -1.78 -31.96 -0.79
N HIS A 93 -1.25 -30.86 -1.31
CA HIS A 93 -0.36 -30.90 -2.47
C HIS A 93 1.10 -30.62 -2.16
N LEU A 94 1.37 -29.91 -1.06
CA LEU A 94 2.73 -29.57 -0.64
C LEU A 94 3.15 -30.32 0.63
N GLY A 95 2.24 -31.02 1.31
CA GLY A 95 2.51 -31.70 2.58
C GLY A 95 2.82 -30.73 3.74
N ASP A 96 2.40 -29.48 3.60
CA ASP A 96 2.68 -28.40 4.54
C ASP A 96 1.48 -28.19 5.48
N GLU A 97 1.66 -28.42 6.78
CA GLU A 97 0.63 -28.30 7.84
C GLU A 97 0.26 -26.84 8.18
N TYR A 98 0.65 -25.87 7.36
CA TYR A 98 0.32 -24.47 7.56
C TYR A 98 -1.20 -24.17 7.48
N GLY A 99 -1.66 -23.34 8.44
CA GLY A 99 -2.98 -22.72 8.46
C GLY A 99 -4.06 -23.59 9.12
N LEU A 100 -5.32 -23.39 8.68
CA LEU A 100 -6.48 -24.09 9.23
C LEU A 100 -6.37 -25.61 8.99
N PRO A 101 -6.59 -26.47 10.00
CA PRO A 101 -6.57 -27.92 9.82
C PRO A 101 -7.59 -28.41 8.79
N LEU A 102 -7.24 -29.45 8.02
CA LEU A 102 -8.11 -30.04 6.99
C LEU A 102 -9.57 -30.33 7.45
N PRO A 103 -9.82 -30.91 8.65
CA PRO A 103 -11.19 -31.10 9.12
C PRO A 103 -11.97 -29.79 9.29
N GLN A 104 -11.30 -28.72 9.72
CA GLN A 104 -11.90 -27.40 9.84
C GLN A 104 -12.18 -26.79 8.45
N CYS A 105 -11.26 -26.95 7.49
CA CYS A 105 -11.49 -26.53 6.10
C CYS A 105 -12.72 -27.24 5.50
N ALA A 106 -12.86 -28.55 5.71
CA ALA A 106 -14.02 -29.32 5.23
C ALA A 106 -15.34 -28.80 5.84
N ALA A 107 -15.36 -28.53 7.15
CA ALA A 107 -16.53 -27.96 7.83
C ALA A 107 -16.91 -26.57 7.28
N LEU A 108 -15.91 -25.73 6.95
CA LEU A 108 -16.15 -24.43 6.30
C LEU A 108 -16.74 -24.60 4.89
N PHE A 109 -16.26 -25.57 4.10
CA PHE A 109 -16.85 -25.85 2.78
C PHE A 109 -18.31 -26.30 2.88
N GLN A 110 -18.65 -27.15 3.85
CA GLN A 110 -20.02 -27.56 4.11
C GLN A 110 -20.91 -26.37 4.51
N ALA A 111 -20.40 -25.46 5.34
CA ALA A 111 -21.12 -24.25 5.72
C ALA A 111 -21.32 -23.28 4.52
N ALA A 112 -20.32 -23.13 3.65
CA ALA A 112 -20.47 -22.39 2.39
C ALA A 112 -21.50 -23.04 1.44
N GLU A 113 -21.50 -24.38 1.34
CA GLU A 113 -22.49 -25.15 0.59
C GLU A 113 -23.91 -24.88 1.11
N ALA A 114 -24.11 -24.93 2.43
CA ALA A 114 -25.40 -24.62 3.06
C ALA A 114 -25.82 -23.16 2.82
N HIS A 115 -24.89 -22.22 2.96
CA HIS A 115 -25.13 -20.79 2.70
C HIS A 115 -25.56 -20.52 1.25
N LEU A 116 -24.90 -21.17 0.28
CA LEU A 116 -25.25 -21.05 -1.13
C LEU A 116 -26.61 -21.67 -1.45
N ARG A 117 -26.94 -22.84 -0.88
CA ARG A 117 -28.26 -23.48 -1.05
C ARG A 117 -29.40 -22.69 -0.44
N ALA A 118 -29.15 -22.01 0.67
CA ALA A 118 -30.13 -21.14 1.32
C ALA A 118 -30.31 -19.79 0.61
N ASP A 119 -29.58 -19.56 -0.49
CA ASP A 119 -29.58 -18.32 -1.27
C ASP A 119 -29.33 -17.05 -0.41
N LEU A 120 -28.48 -17.18 0.62
CA LEU A 120 -28.19 -16.08 1.53
C LEU A 120 -27.21 -15.08 0.89
N PRO A 121 -27.46 -13.77 0.97
CA PRO A 121 -26.61 -12.77 0.32
C PRO A 121 -25.18 -12.75 0.90
N GLY A 122 -24.21 -12.30 0.08
CA GLY A 122 -22.81 -12.18 0.50
C GLY A 122 -22.12 -13.52 0.78
N GLY A 123 -21.03 -13.47 1.54
CA GLY A 123 -20.27 -14.64 2.00
C GLY A 123 -20.65 -15.07 3.43
N PRO A 124 -20.36 -16.32 3.85
CA PRO A 124 -20.77 -16.82 5.16
C PRO A 124 -20.15 -16.05 6.33
N LEU A 125 -19.00 -15.39 6.14
CA LEU A 125 -18.40 -14.52 7.17
C LEU A 125 -19.29 -13.31 7.45
N THR A 126 -19.89 -12.71 6.42
CA THR A 126 -20.65 -11.45 6.53
C THR A 126 -22.16 -11.63 6.55
N ALA A 127 -22.66 -12.83 6.25
CA ALA A 127 -24.08 -13.17 6.12
C ALA A 127 -24.97 -12.72 7.29
N HIS A 128 -24.42 -12.76 8.50
CA HIS A 128 -25.13 -12.47 9.75
C HIS A 128 -24.79 -11.09 10.33
N LEU A 129 -24.11 -10.24 9.57
CA LEU A 129 -23.84 -8.89 10.01
C LEU A 129 -25.10 -8.03 9.95
N PRO A 130 -25.37 -7.23 11.01
CA PRO A 130 -26.44 -6.26 10.93
C PRO A 130 -26.08 -5.17 9.92
N ASP A 131 -27.08 -4.47 9.38
CA ASP A 131 -26.87 -3.41 8.38
C ASP A 131 -25.92 -2.31 8.86
N MET A 132 -25.88 -2.04 10.17
CA MET A 132 -24.95 -1.07 10.74
C MET A 132 -23.47 -1.46 10.62
N ALA A 133 -23.15 -2.71 10.25
CA ALA A 133 -21.80 -3.16 9.94
C ALA A 133 -21.40 -2.85 8.50
N ARG A 134 -22.33 -2.52 7.61
CA ARG A 134 -22.02 -2.15 6.23
C ARG A 134 -21.22 -0.85 6.20
N LEU A 135 -20.28 -0.78 5.27
CA LEU A 135 -19.53 0.45 5.03
C LEU A 135 -20.43 1.47 4.29
N HIS A 136 -21.28 1.02 3.38
CA HIS A 136 -22.20 1.90 2.64
C HIS A 136 -23.52 2.09 3.41
N ASP A 137 -24.00 3.35 3.52
CA ASP A 137 -25.18 3.68 4.34
C ASP A 137 -26.54 3.39 3.65
N ALA A 138 -26.67 3.59 2.33
CA ALA A 138 -28.00 3.62 1.70
C ALA A 138 -28.12 2.88 0.35
N HIS A 139 -27.00 2.59 -0.31
CA HIS A 139 -27.03 1.92 -1.62
C HIS A 139 -25.80 1.01 -1.71
N PRO A 140 -25.93 -0.28 -1.35
CA PRO A 140 -24.84 -1.20 -1.56
C PRO A 140 -24.51 -1.24 -3.07
N PRO A 141 -23.24 -1.37 -3.44
CA PRO A 141 -22.87 -1.61 -4.83
C PRO A 141 -23.62 -2.85 -5.35
N PRO A 142 -24.01 -2.89 -6.63
CA PRO A 142 -24.69 -4.05 -7.21
C PRO A 142 -23.89 -5.35 -7.07
N ASP A 143 -22.57 -5.24 -6.94
CA ASP A 143 -21.62 -6.34 -6.92
C ASP A 143 -21.27 -6.88 -5.53
N GLY A 144 -21.87 -6.34 -4.46
CA GLY A 144 -21.65 -6.73 -3.08
C GLY A 144 -21.23 -5.56 -2.19
N ASP A 145 -21.50 -5.71 -0.89
CA ASP A 145 -21.20 -4.69 0.13
C ASP A 145 -19.84 -4.98 0.80
N THR A 146 -19.15 -3.93 1.24
CA THR A 146 -17.98 -4.06 2.10
C THR A 146 -18.43 -3.91 3.54
N TYR A 147 -18.00 -4.82 4.40
CA TYR A 147 -18.41 -4.88 5.79
C TYR A 147 -17.29 -4.42 6.73
N ILE A 148 -17.67 -3.89 7.89
CA ILE A 148 -16.79 -3.53 8.98
C ILE A 148 -16.82 -4.66 10.01
N TRP A 149 -15.65 -5.23 10.30
CA TRP A 149 -15.50 -6.28 11.31
C TRP A 149 -16.05 -5.83 12.66
N HIS A 150 -16.80 -6.72 13.30
CA HIS A 150 -17.30 -6.54 14.65
C HIS A 150 -17.35 -7.88 15.38
N ALA A 151 -17.15 -7.87 16.69
CA ALA A 151 -17.24 -9.06 17.53
C ALA A 151 -18.66 -9.68 17.63
N TRP A 152 -19.65 -9.19 16.88
CA TRP A 152 -21.01 -9.76 16.84
C TRP A 152 -21.04 -11.21 16.33
N HIS A 153 -19.98 -11.63 15.65
CA HIS A 153 -19.86 -12.96 15.08
C HIS A 153 -19.29 -14.03 15.99
N ARG A 154 -18.92 -13.71 17.24
CA ARG A 154 -18.32 -14.70 18.13
C ARG A 154 -19.28 -15.89 18.29
N GLY A 155 -18.86 -17.05 17.81
CA GLY A 155 -19.63 -18.29 17.87
C GLY A 155 -19.94 -18.96 16.52
N THR A 156 -19.75 -18.29 15.38
CA THR A 156 -19.89 -18.97 14.07
C THR A 156 -18.59 -19.67 13.67
N PRO A 157 -18.63 -20.80 12.92
CA PRO A 157 -17.43 -21.46 12.42
C PRO A 157 -16.52 -20.52 11.61
N TYR A 158 -17.11 -19.64 10.80
CA TYR A 158 -16.39 -18.67 9.99
C TYR A 158 -15.68 -17.61 10.83
N ALA A 159 -16.32 -17.10 11.87
CA ALA A 159 -15.70 -16.11 12.75
C ALA A 159 -14.54 -16.69 13.57
N THR A 160 -14.70 -17.92 14.07
CA THR A 160 -13.63 -18.65 14.77
C THR A 160 -12.45 -18.89 13.83
N ALA A 161 -12.70 -19.33 12.59
CA ALA A 161 -11.66 -19.52 11.60
C ALA A 161 -10.98 -18.20 11.20
N PHE A 162 -11.75 -17.12 11.03
CA PHE A 162 -11.18 -15.79 10.76
C PHE A 162 -10.23 -15.36 11.87
N LEU A 163 -10.65 -15.44 13.14
CA LEU A 163 -9.82 -15.07 14.28
C LEU A 163 -8.56 -15.94 14.40
N ALA A 164 -8.64 -17.24 14.10
CA ALA A 164 -7.46 -18.11 14.05
C ALA A 164 -6.47 -17.66 12.97
N VAL A 165 -6.96 -17.36 11.75
CA VAL A 165 -6.13 -16.82 10.67
C VAL A 165 -5.51 -15.48 11.06
N MET A 166 -6.24 -14.63 11.78
CA MET A 166 -5.72 -13.35 12.26
C MET A 166 -4.61 -13.53 13.30
N GLU A 167 -4.78 -14.46 14.24
CA GLU A 167 -3.75 -14.81 15.22
C GLU A 167 -2.50 -15.33 14.52
N ASP A 168 -2.63 -16.24 13.55
CA ASP A 168 -1.49 -16.82 12.83
C ASP A 168 -0.68 -15.78 12.04
N ASN A 169 -1.35 -14.77 11.47
CA ASN A 169 -0.70 -13.79 10.59
C ASN A 169 -0.25 -12.51 11.31
N TYR A 170 -0.84 -12.20 12.47
CA TYR A 170 -0.61 -10.94 13.17
C TYR A 170 -0.43 -11.08 14.69
N GLY A 171 -0.79 -12.19 15.32
CA GLY A 171 -0.54 -12.45 16.75
C GLY A 171 -1.11 -11.40 17.70
N ALA A 172 -2.17 -10.69 17.29
CA ALA A 172 -2.78 -9.64 18.08
C ALA A 172 -4.26 -9.43 17.69
N PRO A 173 -5.13 -9.12 18.68
CA PRO A 173 -6.57 -9.05 18.46
C PRO A 173 -6.96 -7.84 17.61
N LEU A 174 -8.09 -7.98 16.92
CA LEU A 174 -8.78 -6.89 16.25
C LEU A 174 -9.65 -6.10 17.23
N ALA A 175 -9.77 -4.80 16.99
CA ALA A 175 -10.68 -3.93 17.72
C ALA A 175 -12.14 -4.16 17.29
N THR A 176 -13.07 -3.82 18.18
CA THR A 176 -14.51 -3.76 17.87
C THR A 176 -14.88 -2.29 17.67
N PRO A 177 -15.15 -1.84 16.44
CA PRO A 177 -15.36 -0.42 16.16
C PRO A 177 -16.61 0.11 16.85
N THR A 178 -16.46 1.23 17.55
CA THR A 178 -17.57 2.00 18.14
C THR A 178 -18.47 2.62 17.04
N PRO A 179 -19.69 3.06 17.37
CA PRO A 179 -20.53 3.79 16.42
C PRO A 179 -19.85 5.03 15.83
N HIS A 180 -19.04 5.75 16.63
CA HIS A 180 -18.28 6.90 16.17
C HIS A 180 -17.21 6.51 15.14
N GLU A 181 -16.44 5.45 15.41
CA GLU A 181 -15.39 4.97 14.49
C GLU A 181 -15.98 4.46 13.18
N ARG A 182 -17.15 3.81 13.20
CA ARG A 182 -17.86 3.47 11.97
C ARG A 182 -18.25 4.72 11.19
N ALA A 183 -18.76 5.76 11.85
CA ALA A 183 -19.06 7.03 11.18
C ALA A 183 -17.81 7.69 10.57
N LEU A 184 -16.65 7.58 11.22
CA LEU A 184 -15.36 8.03 10.68
C LEU A 184 -14.96 7.23 9.43
N LEU A 185 -15.07 5.90 9.47
CA LEU A 185 -14.84 5.02 8.31
C LEU A 185 -15.67 5.45 7.10
N ARG A 186 -16.97 5.67 7.30
CA ARG A 186 -17.88 6.13 6.25
C ARG A 186 -17.56 7.55 5.76
N ARG A 187 -17.07 8.42 6.64
CA ARG A 187 -16.63 9.77 6.26
C ARG A 187 -15.42 9.73 5.34
N GLY A 188 -14.44 8.88 5.61
CA GLY A 188 -13.29 8.67 4.71
C GLY A 188 -13.70 8.04 3.38
N LEU A 189 -14.61 7.05 3.40
CA LEU A 189 -15.17 6.50 2.17
C LEU A 189 -15.85 7.57 1.31
N ARG A 190 -16.72 8.41 1.90
CA ARG A 190 -17.39 9.48 1.13
C ARG A 190 -16.41 10.46 0.50
N LEU A 191 -15.30 10.77 1.18
CA LEU A 191 -14.24 11.59 0.60
C LEU A 191 -13.60 10.88 -0.60
N LEU A 192 -13.28 9.59 -0.45
CA LEU A 192 -12.72 8.78 -1.53
C LEU A 192 -13.70 8.68 -2.74
N ASP A 193 -14.98 8.45 -2.49
CA ASP A 193 -16.03 8.45 -3.53
C ASP A 193 -16.18 9.81 -4.22
N THR A 194 -15.99 10.91 -3.47
CA THR A 194 -16.05 12.27 -4.03
C THR A 194 -14.88 12.53 -4.98
N LEU A 195 -13.69 12.05 -4.63
CA LEU A 195 -12.49 12.27 -5.44
C LEU A 195 -12.37 11.27 -6.60
N LEU A 196 -12.74 10.01 -6.37
CA LEU A 196 -12.45 8.89 -7.27
C LEU A 196 -13.61 7.87 -7.28
N PRO A 197 -14.81 8.25 -7.72
CA PRO A 197 -16.00 7.40 -7.59
C PRO A 197 -15.85 6.06 -8.30
N ARG A 198 -15.20 6.01 -9.46
CA ARG A 198 -15.09 4.77 -10.25
C ARG A 198 -13.97 3.90 -9.73
N LEU A 199 -12.84 4.52 -9.39
CA LEU A 199 -11.69 3.79 -8.86
C LEU A 199 -11.96 3.27 -7.44
N CYS A 200 -12.67 4.04 -6.61
CA CYS A 200 -13.15 3.59 -5.30
C CYS A 200 -14.01 2.33 -5.42
N ALA A 201 -15.07 2.38 -6.24
CA ALA A 201 -15.95 1.24 -6.47
C ALA A 201 -15.19 0.02 -7.03
N SER A 202 -14.30 0.25 -8.00
CA SER A 202 -13.46 -0.81 -8.57
C SER A 202 -12.54 -1.45 -7.53
N ALA A 203 -11.82 -0.67 -6.73
CA ALA A 203 -10.90 -1.20 -5.72
C ALA A 203 -11.65 -1.93 -4.59
N LEU A 204 -12.74 -1.33 -4.06
CA LEU A 204 -13.51 -1.90 -2.96
C LEU A 204 -14.30 -3.15 -3.34
N SER A 205 -14.59 -3.38 -4.62
CA SER A 205 -15.20 -4.65 -5.07
C SER A 205 -14.35 -5.90 -4.78
N HIS A 206 -13.08 -5.72 -4.41
CA HIS A 206 -12.15 -6.76 -3.97
C HIS A 206 -12.02 -6.87 -2.43
N VAL A 207 -12.73 -6.03 -1.68
CA VAL A 207 -12.68 -5.96 -0.22
C VAL A 207 -14.03 -6.37 0.35
N GLN A 208 -14.07 -7.54 1.00
CA GLN A 208 -15.23 -8.00 1.74
C GLN A 208 -15.28 -7.36 3.14
N LEU A 209 -14.12 -7.20 3.79
CA LEU A 209 -14.05 -6.86 5.21
C LEU A 209 -13.00 -5.78 5.50
N ILE A 210 -13.37 -4.77 6.29
CA ILE A 210 -12.47 -3.79 6.90
C ILE A 210 -12.43 -4.04 8.40
N ALA A 211 -11.24 -4.20 8.95
CA ALA A 211 -11.03 -4.37 10.38
C ALA A 211 -10.13 -3.28 10.95
N LEU A 212 -10.41 -2.88 12.19
CA LEU A 212 -9.54 -1.97 12.95
C LEU A 212 -8.62 -2.77 13.86
N PHE A 213 -7.38 -2.31 14.01
CA PHE A 213 -6.42 -2.86 14.97
C PHE A 213 -5.89 -1.78 15.92
N PRO A 214 -5.62 -2.14 17.19
CA PRO A 214 -4.94 -1.26 18.14
C PRO A 214 -3.42 -1.31 17.91
N LYS A 215 -2.67 -0.31 18.40
CA LYS A 215 -1.19 -0.29 18.36
C LYS A 215 -0.54 -1.26 19.37
N LEU A 216 -0.82 -2.55 19.26
CA LEU A 216 -0.34 -3.60 20.16
C LEU A 216 0.38 -4.72 19.40
N GLY A 217 1.38 -5.35 20.03
CA GLY A 217 2.11 -6.48 19.45
C GLY A 217 2.69 -6.16 18.08
N THR A 218 2.47 -7.04 17.10
CA THR A 218 2.99 -6.90 15.72
C THR A 218 2.32 -5.76 14.92
N TRP A 219 1.27 -5.13 15.46
CA TRP A 219 0.64 -3.95 14.87
C TRP A 219 1.37 -2.66 15.21
N ARG A 220 2.29 -2.68 16.19
CA ARG A 220 3.09 -1.50 16.54
C ARG A 220 3.84 -0.99 15.31
N GLY A 221 3.73 0.30 15.04
CA GLY A 221 4.35 0.96 13.88
C GLY A 221 3.61 0.79 12.54
N LYS A 222 2.53 -0.03 12.48
CA LYS A 222 1.74 -0.19 11.25
C LYS A 222 0.62 0.86 11.18
N ALA A 223 0.50 1.53 10.03
CA ALA A 223 -0.56 2.47 9.74
C ALA A 223 -1.79 1.76 9.14
N SER A 224 -1.53 0.84 8.22
CA SER A 224 -2.51 -0.06 7.61
C SER A 224 -1.82 -1.36 7.20
N SER A 225 -2.61 -2.37 6.82
CA SER A 225 -2.08 -3.60 6.24
C SER A 225 -3.12 -4.31 5.38
N SER A 226 -2.62 -5.00 4.37
CA SER A 226 -3.27 -6.09 3.65
C SER A 226 -2.25 -7.19 3.44
N GLN A 227 -2.70 -8.44 3.34
CA GLN A 227 -1.82 -9.58 3.11
C GLN A 227 -2.44 -10.53 2.10
N PHE A 228 -1.58 -11.05 1.21
CA PHE A 228 -1.97 -12.05 0.20
C PHE A 228 -2.55 -13.35 0.81
N ARG A 229 -2.24 -13.65 2.07
CA ARG A 229 -2.75 -14.82 2.79
C ARG A 229 -4.11 -14.59 3.44
N VAL A 230 -4.50 -13.33 3.60
CA VAL A 230 -5.78 -12.91 4.19
C VAL A 230 -6.50 -12.03 3.16
N ASN A 231 -6.77 -12.62 2.00
CA ASN A 231 -7.36 -11.94 0.85
C ASN A 231 -8.81 -11.56 1.12
N GLY A 232 -9.24 -10.41 0.60
CA GLY A 232 -10.57 -9.86 0.83
C GLY A 232 -10.68 -8.98 2.07
N SER A 233 -9.60 -8.79 2.84
CA SER A 233 -9.61 -8.00 4.07
C SER A 233 -8.62 -6.83 4.07
N VAL A 234 -9.06 -5.69 4.61
CA VAL A 234 -8.24 -4.49 4.84
C VAL A 234 -8.14 -4.22 6.33
N PHE A 235 -6.95 -3.90 6.82
CA PHE A 235 -6.67 -3.60 8.23
C PHE A 235 -6.21 -2.16 8.38
N LEU A 236 -6.87 -1.39 9.27
CA LEU A 236 -6.56 0.02 9.51
C LEU A 236 -6.27 0.28 10.98
N ASN A 237 -5.31 1.15 11.25
CA ASN A 237 -4.98 1.55 12.62
C ASN A 237 -6.11 2.38 13.23
N GLN A 238 -6.66 1.90 14.34
CA GLN A 238 -7.78 2.52 15.04
C GLN A 238 -7.49 3.97 15.49
N GLU A 239 -6.24 4.31 15.79
CA GLU A 239 -5.88 5.65 16.25
C GLU A 239 -5.76 6.68 15.11
N LEU A 240 -5.65 6.23 13.86
CA LEU A 240 -5.40 7.09 12.71
C LEU A 240 -6.65 7.40 11.88
N ILE A 241 -7.74 6.64 12.07
CA ILE A 241 -8.98 6.82 11.28
C ILE A 241 -9.72 8.14 11.55
N GLY A 242 -9.28 8.91 12.55
CA GLY A 242 -9.86 10.23 12.88
C GLY A 242 -9.69 11.26 11.77
N ASN A 243 -8.69 11.10 10.89
CA ASN A 243 -8.47 11.99 9.76
C ASN A 243 -9.05 11.42 8.45
N PRO A 244 -10.02 12.08 7.80
CA PRO A 244 -10.65 11.57 6.57
C PRO A 244 -9.68 11.42 5.39
N TRP A 245 -8.70 12.32 5.24
CA TRP A 245 -7.73 12.28 4.15
C TRP A 245 -6.76 11.10 4.29
N TRP A 246 -6.25 10.88 5.51
CA TRP A 246 -5.45 9.69 5.83
C TRP A 246 -6.23 8.41 5.54
N LEU A 247 -7.48 8.37 6.00
CA LEU A 247 -8.35 7.21 5.83
C LEU A 247 -8.67 6.93 4.36
N ALA A 248 -8.98 7.96 3.55
CA ALA A 248 -9.23 7.80 2.13
C ALA A 248 -7.99 7.24 1.40
N GLU A 249 -6.79 7.76 1.69
CA GLU A 249 -5.54 7.26 1.11
C GLU A 249 -5.28 5.79 1.50
N HIS A 250 -5.38 5.44 2.78
CA HIS A 250 -5.03 4.11 3.26
C HIS A 250 -6.11 3.07 2.91
N LEU A 251 -7.38 3.47 2.86
CA LEU A 251 -8.44 2.59 2.36
C LEU A 251 -8.22 2.24 0.89
N LEU A 252 -7.94 3.24 0.04
CA LEU A 252 -7.63 2.99 -1.37
C LEU A 252 -6.36 2.14 -1.52
N HIS A 253 -5.30 2.48 -0.78
CA HIS A 253 -4.02 1.77 -0.79
C HIS A 253 -4.22 0.26 -0.57
N GLU A 254 -4.88 -0.11 0.52
CA GLU A 254 -5.04 -1.52 0.87
C GLU A 254 -6.05 -2.23 -0.04
N ALA A 255 -7.10 -1.54 -0.50
CA ALA A 255 -8.03 -2.10 -1.47
C ALA A 255 -7.36 -2.40 -2.82
N LEU A 256 -6.43 -1.56 -3.26
CA LEU A 256 -5.62 -1.80 -4.47
C LEU A 256 -4.70 -3.01 -4.32
N HIS A 257 -4.12 -3.23 -3.14
CA HIS A 257 -3.38 -4.47 -2.89
C HIS A 257 -4.29 -5.70 -3.01
N GLN A 258 -5.50 -5.66 -2.43
CA GLN A 258 -6.47 -6.75 -2.55
C GLN A 258 -6.87 -7.02 -4.01
N LYS A 259 -7.10 -5.98 -4.81
CA LYS A 259 -7.34 -6.11 -6.25
C LYS A 259 -6.18 -6.80 -6.98
N LEU A 260 -4.94 -6.42 -6.69
CA LEU A 260 -3.75 -7.05 -7.29
C LEU A 260 -3.59 -8.51 -6.84
N TYR A 261 -3.90 -8.82 -5.58
CA TYR A 261 -3.88 -10.18 -5.05
C TYR A 261 -4.90 -11.08 -5.75
N ASP A 262 -6.12 -10.57 -5.98
CA ASP A 262 -7.13 -11.28 -6.75
C ASP A 262 -6.67 -11.52 -8.19
N PHE A 263 -6.09 -10.50 -8.84
CA PHE A 263 -5.53 -10.63 -10.18
C PHE A 263 -4.44 -11.71 -10.27
N ARG A 264 -3.55 -11.79 -9.26
CA ARG A 264 -2.47 -12.78 -9.16
C ARG A 264 -2.95 -14.22 -9.14
N HIS A 265 -4.18 -14.49 -8.68
CA HIS A 265 -4.70 -15.85 -8.66
C HIS A 265 -5.04 -16.39 -10.06
N GLY A 266 -5.34 -15.51 -11.02
CA GLY A 266 -5.69 -15.87 -12.40
C GLY A 266 -4.55 -15.69 -13.41
N HIS A 267 -3.48 -14.98 -13.05
CA HIS A 267 -2.46 -14.54 -14.01
C HIS A 267 -1.03 -14.72 -13.50
N SER A 268 -0.11 -14.96 -14.44
CA SER A 268 1.33 -15.03 -14.19
C SER A 268 1.94 -13.63 -14.04
N LEU A 269 1.81 -13.03 -12.85
CA LEU A 269 2.49 -11.79 -12.50
C LEU A 269 4.02 -11.96 -12.44
N LEU A 270 4.45 -13.08 -11.90
CA LEU A 270 5.86 -13.44 -11.72
C LEU A 270 6.21 -14.59 -12.66
N ALA A 271 7.49 -14.76 -12.96
CA ALA A 271 8.01 -15.88 -13.71
C ALA A 271 7.66 -17.21 -13.01
N PRO A 272 7.41 -18.31 -13.74
CA PRO A 272 7.03 -19.59 -13.13
C PRO A 272 8.04 -20.16 -12.13
N ASP A 273 9.32 -19.87 -12.35
CA ASP A 273 10.49 -20.28 -11.57
C ASP A 273 10.95 -19.22 -10.57
N TYR A 274 10.18 -18.15 -10.38
CA TYR A 274 10.51 -17.08 -9.45
C TYR A 274 10.64 -17.60 -8.01
N ALA A 275 11.83 -17.48 -7.45
CA ALA A 275 12.13 -17.68 -6.04
C ALA A 275 12.47 -16.34 -5.38
N ARG A 276 11.81 -16.03 -4.26
CA ARG A 276 12.00 -14.73 -3.59
C ARG A 276 13.43 -14.52 -3.11
N ASP A 277 14.09 -15.54 -2.60
CA ASP A 277 15.39 -15.40 -1.93
C ASP A 277 16.52 -15.15 -2.92
N ASP A 278 16.42 -15.73 -4.12
CA ASP A 278 17.44 -15.62 -5.17
C ASP A 278 17.15 -14.50 -6.19
N GLY A 279 15.92 -13.98 -6.21
CA GLY A 279 15.50 -12.97 -7.18
C GLY A 279 16.15 -11.60 -6.96
N ALA A 280 16.31 -10.85 -8.05
CA ALA A 280 16.86 -9.50 -8.01
C ALA A 280 16.09 -8.58 -7.04
N LYS A 281 16.82 -7.73 -6.32
CA LYS A 281 16.28 -6.82 -5.31
C LYS A 281 16.40 -5.36 -5.73
N VAL A 282 15.41 -4.56 -5.37
CA VAL A 282 15.37 -3.12 -5.62
C VAL A 282 15.40 -2.38 -4.28
N CYS A 283 16.26 -1.38 -4.16
CA CYS A 283 16.35 -0.56 -2.95
C CYS A 283 15.21 0.48 -2.91
N SER A 284 14.33 0.41 -1.92
CA SER A 284 13.36 1.48 -1.65
C SER A 284 14.05 2.66 -0.98
N LEU A 285 14.53 3.61 -1.79
CA LEU A 285 15.34 4.76 -1.35
C LEU A 285 14.68 5.68 -0.31
N TRP A 286 13.37 5.59 -0.16
CA TRP A 286 12.61 6.32 0.85
C TRP A 286 12.35 5.52 2.14
N ASN A 287 12.94 4.34 2.32
CA ASN A 287 12.88 3.58 3.56
C ASN A 287 14.25 3.61 4.24
N ALA A 288 14.24 3.69 5.57
CA ALA A 288 15.49 3.64 6.32
C ALA A 288 16.18 2.29 6.10
N PRO A 289 17.50 2.26 5.88
CA PRO A 289 18.26 1.02 5.92
C PRO A 289 18.19 0.42 7.33
N ASP A 290 18.04 -0.90 7.38
CA ASP A 290 18.07 -1.71 8.58
C ASP A 290 18.91 -2.97 8.35
N ASP A 291 19.29 -3.63 9.44
CA ASP A 291 20.17 -4.80 9.41
C ASP A 291 19.51 -6.02 8.76
N GLU A 292 18.17 -6.06 8.76
CA GLU A 292 17.37 -7.08 8.10
C GLU A 292 17.23 -6.86 6.59
N GLY A 293 17.63 -5.69 6.08
CA GLY A 293 17.51 -5.37 4.66
C GLY A 293 16.06 -5.19 4.19
N ASN A 294 15.12 -4.79 5.06
CA ASN A 294 13.71 -4.60 4.71
C ASN A 294 13.46 -3.48 3.69
N HIS A 295 14.46 -2.63 3.46
CA HIS A 295 14.48 -1.63 2.41
C HIS A 295 14.81 -2.20 1.02
N TYR A 296 15.34 -3.42 0.92
CA TYR A 296 15.49 -4.16 -0.33
C TYR A 296 14.25 -5.00 -0.62
N TRP A 297 13.62 -4.71 -1.76
CA TRP A 297 12.35 -5.29 -2.14
C TRP A 297 12.51 -6.26 -3.30
N ASP A 298 11.86 -7.40 -3.17
CA ASP A 298 11.77 -8.39 -4.25
C ASP A 298 10.81 -7.91 -5.37
N ALA A 299 10.85 -8.56 -6.54
CA ALA A 299 10.06 -8.17 -7.70
C ALA A 299 8.55 -8.08 -7.42
N HIS A 300 8.02 -8.97 -6.57
CA HIS A 300 6.62 -8.95 -6.16
C HIS A 300 6.28 -7.70 -5.34
N ARG A 301 7.10 -7.36 -4.35
CA ARG A 301 6.88 -6.17 -3.52
C ARG A 301 7.04 -4.87 -4.32
N VAL A 302 8.02 -4.82 -5.24
CA VAL A 302 8.22 -3.69 -6.16
C VAL A 302 6.99 -3.48 -7.04
N LEU A 303 6.50 -4.54 -7.69
CA LEU A 303 5.32 -4.46 -8.56
C LEU A 303 4.06 -4.05 -7.79
N ALA A 304 3.87 -4.58 -6.58
CA ALA A 304 2.73 -4.23 -5.74
C ALA A 304 2.75 -2.77 -5.30
N ALA A 305 3.91 -2.26 -4.88
CA ALA A 305 4.07 -0.86 -4.50
C ALA A 305 3.95 0.07 -5.72
N PHE A 306 4.52 -0.31 -6.87
CA PHE A 306 4.37 0.45 -8.12
C PHE A 306 2.90 0.60 -8.51
N HIS A 307 2.15 -0.52 -8.52
CA HIS A 307 0.71 -0.54 -8.78
C HIS A 307 -0.03 0.45 -7.88
N VAL A 308 0.21 0.42 -6.57
CA VAL A 308 -0.46 1.33 -5.64
C VAL A 308 -0.06 2.79 -5.86
N TYR A 309 1.24 3.09 -6.02
CA TYR A 309 1.69 4.47 -6.15
C TYR A 309 1.18 5.19 -7.41
N VAL A 310 0.97 4.48 -8.52
CA VAL A 310 0.35 5.08 -9.73
C VAL A 310 -1.08 5.54 -9.44
N HIS A 311 -1.86 4.74 -8.72
CA HIS A 311 -3.23 5.12 -8.35
C HIS A 311 -3.26 6.20 -7.26
N LEU A 312 -2.34 6.15 -6.29
CA LEU A 312 -2.20 7.18 -5.26
C LEU A 312 -1.76 8.53 -5.85
N ALA A 313 -0.98 8.53 -6.94
CA ALA A 313 -0.64 9.75 -7.65
C ALA A 313 -1.90 10.47 -8.15
N LEU A 314 -2.83 9.73 -8.76
CA LEU A 314 -4.12 10.28 -9.19
C LEU A 314 -4.95 10.80 -8.00
N LEU A 315 -5.09 10.00 -6.93
CA LEU A 315 -5.82 10.42 -5.72
C LEU A 315 -5.26 11.73 -5.16
N CYS A 316 -3.94 11.80 -4.98
CA CYS A 316 -3.29 12.97 -4.40
C CYS A 316 -3.39 14.21 -5.31
N LEU A 317 -3.32 14.06 -6.64
CA LEU A 317 -3.52 15.17 -7.58
C LEU A 317 -4.93 15.78 -7.43
N LEU A 318 -5.95 14.93 -7.35
CA LEU A 318 -7.33 15.37 -7.15
C LEU A 318 -7.54 15.97 -5.77
N ALA A 319 -6.99 15.35 -4.71
CA ALA A 319 -7.05 15.87 -3.35
C ALA A 319 -6.45 17.28 -3.27
N GLU A 320 -5.21 17.48 -3.75
CA GLU A 320 -4.53 18.78 -3.74
C GLU A 320 -5.29 19.85 -4.54
N ARG A 321 -5.94 19.46 -5.64
CA ARG A 321 -6.74 20.38 -6.46
C ARG A 321 -8.06 20.78 -5.80
N HIS A 322 -8.70 19.85 -5.10
CA HIS A 322 -10.00 20.05 -4.48
C HIS A 322 -9.90 20.46 -2.99
N GLU A 323 -8.70 20.57 -2.41
CA GLU A 323 -8.49 20.88 -0.99
C GLU A 323 -9.27 22.13 -0.55
N ALA A 324 -9.18 23.23 -1.30
CA ALA A 324 -9.86 24.47 -0.94
C ALA A 324 -11.39 24.32 -0.84
N ALA A 325 -11.99 23.48 -1.69
CA ALA A 325 -13.43 23.23 -1.69
C ALA A 325 -13.86 22.19 -0.64
N LEU A 326 -13.01 21.22 -0.34
CA LEU A 326 -13.32 20.08 0.54
C LEU A 326 -12.88 20.29 1.99
N ALA A 327 -11.94 21.20 2.26
CA ALA A 327 -11.43 21.47 3.60
C ALA A 327 -12.51 21.90 4.61
N PRO A 328 -13.54 22.69 4.25
CA PRO A 328 -14.64 22.99 5.18
C PRO A 328 -15.40 21.74 5.67
N LEU A 329 -15.46 20.68 4.85
CA LEU A 329 -16.19 19.45 5.16
C LEU A 329 -15.31 18.37 5.79
N TYR A 330 -14.03 18.29 5.41
CA TYR A 330 -13.13 17.19 5.80
C TYR A 330 -11.91 17.62 6.63
N GLY A 331 -11.73 18.93 6.85
CA GLY A 331 -10.50 19.50 7.40
C GLY A 331 -9.40 19.66 6.33
N PRO A 332 -8.29 20.34 6.63
CA PRO A 332 -7.18 20.48 5.69
C PRO A 332 -6.47 19.15 5.43
N ILE A 333 -5.83 19.00 4.27
CA ILE A 333 -5.00 17.83 3.96
C ILE A 333 -3.82 17.78 4.94
N GLY A 334 -3.09 18.89 5.07
CA GLY A 334 -1.92 18.99 5.94
C GLY A 334 -0.89 17.88 5.67
N ASN A 335 -0.44 17.18 6.72
CA ASN A 335 0.49 16.05 6.62
C ASN A 335 -0.22 14.68 6.61
N ASN A 336 -1.53 14.64 6.36
CA ASN A 336 -2.32 13.42 6.49
C ASN A 336 -2.34 12.57 5.20
N MET A 337 -1.73 13.05 4.11
CA MET A 337 -1.57 12.34 2.85
C MET A 337 -0.13 12.44 2.34
N SER A 338 0.27 11.49 1.49
CA SER A 338 1.62 11.39 0.94
C SER A 338 1.98 12.55 0.00
N GLY A 339 1.01 13.12 -0.71
CA GLY A 339 1.20 14.15 -1.73
C GLY A 339 1.49 13.59 -3.13
N SER A 340 1.05 14.29 -4.17
CA SER A 340 1.04 13.81 -5.56
C SER A 340 2.46 13.56 -6.08
N ARG A 341 3.34 14.55 -5.92
CA ARG A 341 4.72 14.48 -6.40
C ARG A 341 5.46 13.28 -5.83
N ARG A 342 5.34 13.01 -4.51
CA ARG A 342 5.96 11.85 -3.87
C ARG A 342 5.44 10.52 -4.43
N ALA A 343 4.13 10.42 -4.66
CA ALA A 343 3.54 9.22 -5.22
C ALA A 343 4.00 8.97 -6.67
N ILE A 344 4.03 10.00 -7.52
CA ILE A 344 4.51 9.91 -8.91
C ILE A 344 5.99 9.51 -8.93
N ASP A 345 6.80 10.12 -8.07
CA ASP A 345 8.25 9.89 -7.98
C ASP A 345 8.59 8.45 -7.61
N ARG A 346 7.90 7.93 -6.58
CA ARG A 346 8.05 6.54 -6.17
C ARG A 346 7.53 5.58 -7.24
N ALA A 347 6.40 5.89 -7.86
CA ALA A 347 5.87 5.08 -8.95
C ALA A 347 6.87 5.01 -10.12
N ARG A 348 7.42 6.15 -10.54
CA ARG A 348 8.36 6.25 -11.65
C ARG A 348 9.61 5.43 -11.37
N TYR A 349 10.21 5.63 -10.20
CA TYR A 349 11.38 4.88 -9.78
C TYR A 349 11.14 3.37 -9.79
N LEU A 350 10.04 2.89 -9.18
CA LEU A 350 9.75 1.45 -9.16
C LEU A 350 9.45 0.90 -10.55
N GLY A 351 8.74 1.65 -11.40
CA GLY A 351 8.49 1.29 -12.79
C GLY A 351 9.78 1.12 -13.59
N GLU A 352 10.72 2.05 -13.45
CA GLU A 352 12.05 1.96 -14.08
C GLU A 352 12.88 0.80 -13.53
N GLN A 353 12.81 0.53 -12.22
CA GLN A 353 13.49 -0.61 -11.60
C GLN A 353 12.88 -1.96 -12.01
N LEU A 354 11.57 -2.02 -12.29
CA LEU A 354 10.92 -3.20 -12.86
C LEU A 354 11.47 -3.52 -14.26
N LEU A 355 11.73 -2.50 -15.07
CA LEU A 355 12.30 -2.67 -16.40
C LEU A 355 13.80 -3.01 -16.37
N ALA A 356 14.56 -2.34 -15.51
CA ALA A 356 16.02 -2.44 -15.50
C ALA A 356 16.56 -3.61 -14.66
N THR A 357 15.93 -3.90 -13.52
CA THR A 357 16.50 -4.77 -12.49
C THR A 357 15.75 -6.09 -12.36
N THR A 358 14.41 -6.07 -12.37
CA THR A 358 13.59 -7.25 -12.06
C THR A 358 12.78 -7.78 -13.25
N TRP A 359 13.04 -7.29 -14.47
CA TRP A 359 12.32 -7.70 -15.67
C TRP A 359 12.30 -9.22 -15.93
N PRO A 360 13.41 -9.96 -15.73
CA PRO A 360 13.41 -11.42 -15.85
C PRO A 360 12.44 -12.11 -14.90
N GLU A 361 12.26 -11.56 -13.69
CA GLU A 361 11.40 -12.10 -12.62
C GLU A 361 9.91 -11.91 -12.89
N LEU A 362 9.55 -11.03 -13.84
CA LEU A 362 8.17 -10.76 -14.20
C LEU A 362 7.66 -11.77 -15.22
N GLY A 363 6.48 -12.33 -14.94
CA GLY A 363 5.72 -13.12 -15.89
C GLY A 363 5.05 -12.22 -16.94
N LEU A 364 4.42 -12.83 -17.95
CA LEU A 364 3.81 -12.11 -19.07
C LEU A 364 2.83 -11.01 -18.61
N ALA A 365 1.94 -11.33 -17.67
CA ALA A 365 0.97 -10.38 -17.14
C ALA A 365 1.65 -9.26 -16.32
N GLY A 366 2.71 -9.58 -15.57
CA GLY A 366 3.48 -8.59 -14.82
C GLY A 366 4.14 -7.56 -15.74
N ARG A 367 4.77 -8.02 -16.82
CA ARG A 367 5.40 -7.15 -17.84
C ARG A 367 4.39 -6.21 -18.51
N GLN A 368 3.24 -6.75 -18.91
CA GLN A 368 2.18 -5.96 -19.54
C GLN A 368 1.56 -4.95 -18.56
N LEU A 369 1.32 -5.35 -17.31
CA LEU A 369 0.86 -4.46 -16.24
C LEU A 369 1.86 -3.32 -16.03
N THR A 370 3.17 -3.62 -15.99
CA THR A 370 4.22 -2.61 -15.83
C THR A 370 4.19 -1.57 -16.95
N HIS A 371 4.16 -2.01 -18.21
CA HIS A 371 4.10 -1.09 -19.35
C HIS A 371 2.82 -0.24 -19.35
N TRP A 372 1.66 -0.84 -19.08
CA TRP A 372 0.40 -0.10 -19.04
C TRP A 372 0.40 0.98 -17.94
N LEU A 373 0.85 0.64 -16.74
CA LEU A 373 0.92 1.60 -15.63
C LEU A 373 1.95 2.70 -15.86
N LEU A 374 3.07 2.42 -16.55
CA LEU A 374 4.03 3.45 -16.96
C LEU A 374 3.41 4.43 -17.96
N ALA A 375 2.62 3.94 -18.92
CA ALA A 375 1.90 4.80 -19.86
C ALA A 375 0.85 5.67 -19.13
N VAL A 376 0.13 5.11 -18.16
CA VAL A 376 -0.77 5.91 -17.29
C VAL A 376 0.02 6.97 -16.51
N LEU A 377 1.18 6.61 -15.98
CA LEU A 377 2.01 7.54 -15.21
C LEU A 377 2.57 8.67 -16.08
N ASP A 378 2.82 8.44 -17.36
CA ASP A 378 3.22 9.48 -18.32
C ASP A 378 2.13 10.55 -18.51
N GLU A 379 0.86 10.18 -18.45
CA GLU A 379 -0.27 11.14 -18.50
C GLU A 379 -0.42 11.95 -17.18
N LEU A 380 0.04 11.39 -16.06
CA LEU A 380 -0.02 12.06 -14.75
C LEU A 380 1.17 12.99 -14.49
N ASP A 381 2.34 12.69 -15.07
CA ASP A 381 3.60 13.35 -14.75
C ASP A 381 4.00 14.44 -15.77
N MET A 382 3.43 15.63 -15.60
CA MET A 382 3.77 16.81 -16.42
C MET A 382 5.16 17.40 -16.14
N GLN A 383 5.86 16.90 -15.11
CA GLN A 383 7.19 17.37 -14.69
C GLN A 383 8.14 16.18 -14.56
N ARG A 384 8.21 15.38 -15.61
CA ARG A 384 9.05 14.19 -15.63
C ARG A 384 10.51 14.58 -15.36
N ARG A 385 11.09 13.97 -14.33
CA ARG A 385 12.52 14.09 -14.05
C ARG A 385 13.33 13.21 -15.02
N PRO A 386 14.60 13.57 -15.30
CA PRO A 386 15.50 12.71 -16.07
C PRO A 386 15.59 11.30 -15.48
N ALA A 387 15.72 10.30 -16.35
CA ALA A 387 15.84 8.91 -15.94
C ALA A 387 17.03 8.72 -14.97
N GLY A 388 16.83 7.95 -13.91
CA GLY A 388 17.87 7.70 -12.89
C GLY A 388 18.07 8.83 -11.86
N ALA A 389 17.35 9.96 -11.96
CA ALA A 389 17.34 10.97 -10.92
C ALA A 389 16.59 10.46 -9.67
N THR A 390 17.26 10.41 -8.53
CA THR A 390 16.74 9.80 -7.29
C THR A 390 16.94 10.65 -6.03
N VAL A 391 17.64 11.79 -6.13
CA VAL A 391 17.91 12.69 -4.99
C VAL A 391 16.63 13.07 -4.24
N HIS A 392 15.53 13.32 -4.96
CA HIS A 392 14.23 13.65 -4.37
C HIS A 392 13.68 12.55 -3.44
N LEU A 393 13.89 11.27 -3.74
CA LEU A 393 13.46 10.14 -2.90
C LEU A 393 14.28 10.04 -1.61
N LEU A 394 15.58 10.37 -1.70
CA LEU A 394 16.50 10.39 -0.57
C LEU A 394 16.20 11.56 0.36
N LEU A 395 15.91 12.74 -0.19
CA LEU A 395 15.52 13.91 0.60
C LEU A 395 14.17 13.71 1.29
N ASP A 396 13.24 12.97 0.68
CA ASP A 396 11.98 12.54 1.31
C ASP A 396 12.20 11.67 2.57
N LEU A 397 13.18 10.75 2.54
CA LEU A 397 13.59 9.98 3.72
C LEU A 397 14.22 10.91 4.76
N TYR A 398 15.17 11.73 4.32
CA TYR A 398 15.91 12.64 5.18
C TYR A 398 14.99 13.62 5.94
N GLU A 399 14.02 14.23 5.26
CA GLU A 399 13.02 15.12 5.85
C GLU A 399 12.18 14.41 6.94
N ARG A 400 11.68 13.21 6.65
CA ARG A 400 10.89 12.44 7.62
C ARG A 400 11.70 12.04 8.84
N GLN A 401 12.95 11.65 8.64
CA GLN A 401 13.87 11.32 9.71
C GLN A 401 14.24 12.54 10.56
N SER A 402 14.40 13.72 9.95
CA SER A 402 14.59 14.97 10.69
C SER A 402 13.42 15.26 11.63
N ARG A 403 12.17 15.09 11.17
CA ARG A 403 10.99 15.25 12.03
C ARG A 403 10.93 14.23 13.18
N LYS A 404 11.36 12.99 12.93
CA LYS A 404 11.48 11.98 13.99
C LYS A 404 12.53 12.37 15.04
N LEU A 405 13.68 12.88 14.59
CA LEU A 405 14.72 13.39 15.49
C LEU A 405 14.19 14.55 16.34
N ASP A 406 13.48 15.52 15.75
CA ASP A 406 12.88 16.64 16.49
C ASP A 406 11.92 16.13 17.58
N THR A 407 11.09 15.13 17.24
CA THR A 407 10.15 14.51 18.18
C THR A 407 10.87 13.75 19.30
N PHE A 408 11.94 13.03 18.97
CA PHE A 408 12.76 12.27 19.91
C PHE A 408 13.47 13.20 20.92
N LEU A 409 14.10 14.27 20.43
CA LEU A 409 14.81 15.24 21.28
C LEU A 409 13.87 16.09 22.14
N ALA A 410 12.60 16.25 21.73
CA ALA A 410 11.60 16.88 22.59
C ALA A 410 11.20 16.00 23.79
N GLN A 411 11.45 14.70 23.73
CA GLN A 411 11.07 13.73 24.78
C GLN A 411 12.25 13.30 25.65
N GLN A 412 13.49 13.42 25.17
CA GLN A 412 14.68 12.94 25.84
C GLN A 412 15.80 13.98 25.78
N PRO A 413 16.62 14.11 26.85
CA PRO A 413 17.80 14.96 26.79
C PRO A 413 18.75 14.44 25.69
N PRO A 414 19.37 15.34 24.91
CA PRO A 414 20.24 14.93 23.82
C PRO A 414 21.43 14.10 24.35
N PRO A 415 21.95 13.13 23.57
CA PRO A 415 23.24 12.52 23.85
C PRO A 415 24.35 13.60 23.88
N SER A 416 25.56 13.25 24.31
CA SER A 416 26.66 14.21 24.45
C SER A 416 26.85 15.07 23.18
N GLY A 417 27.00 16.39 23.38
CA GLY A 417 27.00 17.37 22.28
C GLY A 417 28.10 17.14 21.23
N GLU A 418 29.23 16.53 21.60
CA GLU A 418 30.34 16.24 20.68
C GLU A 418 29.94 15.26 19.56
N THR A 419 29.14 14.24 19.87
CA THR A 419 28.73 13.24 18.88
C THR A 419 27.82 13.87 17.83
N LEU A 420 26.85 14.68 18.28
CA LEU A 420 25.88 15.35 17.40
C LEU A 420 26.56 16.43 16.55
N ALA A 421 27.50 17.18 17.12
CA ALA A 421 28.27 18.18 16.38
C ALA A 421 29.14 17.55 15.27
N LEU A 422 29.76 16.39 15.54
CA LEU A 422 30.52 15.67 14.51
C LEU A 422 29.62 15.19 13.36
N GLN A 423 28.41 14.71 13.67
CA GLN A 423 27.42 14.29 12.67
C GLN A 423 26.96 15.47 11.81
N ALA A 424 26.65 16.61 12.45
CA ALA A 424 26.33 17.85 11.77
C ALA A 424 27.43 18.26 10.77
N GLN A 425 28.69 18.27 11.20
CA GLN A 425 29.83 18.60 10.33
C GLN A 425 29.97 17.65 9.13
N GLN A 426 29.76 16.34 9.35
CA GLN A 426 29.84 15.34 8.28
C GLN A 426 28.75 15.54 7.22
N GLU A 427 27.50 15.75 7.63
CA GLU A 427 26.38 16.01 6.70
C GLU A 427 26.59 17.32 5.93
N LEU A 428 27.03 18.38 6.62
CA LEU A 428 27.32 19.67 6.02
C LEU A 428 28.44 19.56 4.97
N ALA A 429 29.53 18.86 5.29
CA ALA A 429 30.64 18.65 4.38
C ALA A 429 30.23 17.84 3.14
N ALA A 430 29.43 16.78 3.32
CA ALA A 430 28.90 15.98 2.22
C ALA A 430 27.98 16.79 1.30
N ALA A 431 27.08 17.61 1.87
CA ALA A 431 26.19 18.48 1.11
C ALA A 431 26.96 19.54 0.31
N ARG A 432 27.99 20.18 0.92
CA ARG A 432 28.87 21.15 0.24
C ARG A 432 29.59 20.50 -0.94
N ALA A 433 30.15 19.31 -0.75
CA ALA A 433 30.86 18.61 -1.81
C ALA A 433 29.92 18.18 -2.96
N ALA A 434 28.70 17.72 -2.64
CA ALA A 434 27.69 17.39 -3.66
C ALA A 434 27.26 18.63 -4.47
N LEU A 435 27.06 19.79 -3.82
CA LEU A 435 26.74 21.05 -4.51
C LEU A 435 27.91 21.55 -5.37
N TYR A 436 29.14 21.40 -4.90
CA TYR A 436 30.34 21.77 -5.65
C TYR A 436 30.46 21.00 -6.98
N LEU A 437 30.15 19.70 -6.99
CA LEU A 437 30.09 18.89 -8.21
C LEU A 437 29.05 19.39 -9.24
N LEU A 438 28.11 20.22 -8.80
CA LEU A 438 27.09 20.84 -9.61
C LEU A 438 27.39 22.31 -9.90
N ASP A 439 28.61 22.81 -9.64
CA ASP A 439 28.98 24.23 -9.70
C ASP A 439 28.00 25.13 -8.91
N LYS A 440 27.59 24.64 -7.73
CA LYS A 440 26.74 25.38 -6.79
C LYS A 440 27.47 25.55 -5.48
N GLU A 441 27.32 26.73 -4.90
CA GLU A 441 27.76 26.99 -3.55
C GLU A 441 26.63 26.69 -2.58
N MET A 442 26.98 26.14 -1.42
CA MET A 442 26.05 26.10 -0.30
C MET A 442 25.77 27.55 0.13
N PRO A 443 24.53 27.93 0.47
CA PRO A 443 24.24 29.24 1.04
C PRO A 443 25.14 29.54 2.26
N PRO A 444 25.24 30.78 2.75
CA PRO A 444 25.89 31.02 4.04
C PRO A 444 25.10 30.36 5.19
N SER A 445 25.81 29.78 6.16
CA SER A 445 25.26 29.18 7.39
C SER A 445 25.42 30.11 8.59
N THR A 446 24.54 29.96 9.58
CA THR A 446 24.67 30.58 10.91
C THR A 446 25.31 29.59 11.90
N PRO A 447 25.95 30.02 13.00
CA PRO A 447 26.60 29.11 13.94
C PRO A 447 25.67 28.00 14.50
N PRO A 448 24.38 28.27 14.82
CA PRO A 448 23.45 27.21 15.22
C PRO A 448 23.22 26.15 14.14
N GLN A 449 23.21 26.54 12.86
CA GLN A 449 23.09 25.61 11.72
C GLN A 449 24.34 24.77 11.47
N GLU A 450 25.46 25.06 12.14
CA GLU A 450 26.70 24.28 12.03
C GLU A 450 26.97 23.41 13.27
N GLN A 451 26.35 23.75 14.40
CA GLN A 451 26.62 23.11 15.70
C GLN A 451 25.45 22.29 16.23
N ASP A 452 24.20 22.62 15.87
CA ASP A 452 23.01 21.90 16.30
C ASP A 452 22.53 20.97 15.18
N TRP A 453 22.54 19.66 15.44
CA TRP A 453 22.30 18.65 14.40
C TRP A 453 20.90 18.75 13.77
N PRO A 454 19.79 18.83 14.53
CA PRO A 454 18.47 19.19 13.99
C PRO A 454 18.46 20.38 13.03
N GLN A 455 19.11 21.50 13.41
CA GLN A 455 19.14 22.71 12.61
C GLN A 455 20.01 22.54 11.36
N THR A 456 21.14 21.85 11.50
CA THR A 456 22.02 21.46 10.40
C THR A 456 21.27 20.63 9.37
N ARG A 457 20.45 19.67 9.82
CA ARG A 457 19.65 18.84 8.92
C ARG A 457 18.62 19.65 8.14
N GLN A 458 17.89 20.56 8.80
CA GLN A 458 16.95 21.44 8.10
C GLN A 458 17.67 22.32 7.07
N TYR A 459 18.85 22.80 7.41
CA TYR A 459 19.67 23.62 6.53
C TYR A 459 20.22 22.84 5.32
N VAL A 460 20.75 21.63 5.54
CA VAL A 460 21.17 20.70 4.46
C VAL A 460 20.00 20.37 3.54
N LEU A 461 18.82 20.08 4.10
CA LEU A 461 17.62 19.80 3.32
C LEU A 461 17.25 21.01 2.43
N GLN A 462 17.26 22.22 2.99
CA GLN A 462 16.98 23.45 2.23
C GLN A 462 18.00 23.69 1.11
N ALA A 463 19.28 23.45 1.37
CA ALA A 463 20.35 23.66 0.38
C ALA A 463 20.32 22.63 -0.76
N LEU A 464 19.95 21.38 -0.47
CA LEU A 464 19.87 20.31 -1.48
C LEU A 464 18.51 20.24 -2.20
N LEU A 465 17.48 20.91 -1.70
CA LEU A 465 16.14 20.89 -2.30
C LEU A 465 16.12 21.28 -3.79
N PRO A 466 16.86 22.30 -4.27
CA PRO A 466 16.92 22.62 -5.69
C PRO A 466 17.49 21.48 -6.56
N VAL A 467 18.44 20.69 -6.04
CA VAL A 467 19.01 19.50 -6.73
C VAL A 467 17.92 18.47 -7.05
N ALA A 468 16.85 18.42 -6.25
CA ALA A 468 15.72 17.52 -6.41
C ALA A 468 14.58 18.07 -7.29
N GLN A 469 14.62 19.36 -7.65
CA GLN A 469 13.51 20.08 -8.30
C GLN A 469 13.89 20.68 -9.65
N ASP A 470 15.11 21.18 -9.80
CA ASP A 470 15.59 21.84 -11.00
C ASP A 470 16.20 20.83 -11.97
N VAL A 471 15.49 20.54 -13.06
CA VAL A 471 15.94 19.60 -14.10
C VAL A 471 17.30 20.02 -14.69
N SER A 472 17.57 21.34 -14.79
CA SER A 472 18.85 21.82 -15.32
C SER A 472 20.05 21.46 -14.44
N TRP A 473 19.83 21.13 -13.16
CA TRP A 473 20.88 20.62 -12.28
C TRP A 473 21.08 19.11 -12.48
N MET A 474 20.01 18.38 -12.78
CA MET A 474 20.03 16.94 -13.03
C MET A 474 20.71 16.59 -14.36
N GLU A 475 20.72 17.51 -15.32
CA GLU A 475 21.37 17.36 -16.62
C GLU A 475 22.89 17.67 -16.58
N ARG A 476 23.42 18.14 -15.44
CA ARG A 476 24.86 18.43 -15.30
C ARG A 476 25.68 17.15 -15.28
N THR A 477 26.88 17.20 -15.84
CA THR A 477 27.82 16.06 -15.91
C THR A 477 28.22 15.52 -14.53
N GLY A 478 28.26 16.37 -13.50
CA GLY A 478 28.58 15.98 -12.13
C GLY A 478 27.39 15.43 -11.31
N TYR A 479 26.18 15.41 -11.88
CA TYR A 479 24.98 14.97 -11.15
C TYR A 479 25.04 13.51 -10.66
N PRO A 480 25.49 12.52 -11.46
CA PRO A 480 25.58 11.14 -10.97
C PRO A 480 26.46 11.00 -9.72
N GLN A 481 27.60 11.71 -9.68
CA GLN A 481 28.51 11.71 -8.54
C GLN A 481 27.89 12.44 -7.34
N ALA A 482 27.27 13.60 -7.56
CA ALA A 482 26.57 14.35 -6.51
C ALA A 482 25.44 13.50 -5.89
N GLN A 483 24.65 12.81 -6.72
CA GLN A 483 23.61 11.89 -6.27
C GLN A 483 24.17 10.75 -5.42
N ALA A 484 25.28 10.13 -5.83
CA ALA A 484 25.92 9.07 -5.05
C ALA A 484 26.40 9.57 -3.67
N MET A 485 26.97 10.79 -3.61
CA MET A 485 27.36 11.41 -2.35
C MET A 485 26.17 11.70 -1.43
N ILE A 486 25.08 12.22 -1.98
CA ILE A 486 23.84 12.47 -1.22
C ILE A 486 23.25 11.15 -0.71
N ALA A 487 23.25 10.09 -1.53
CA ALA A 487 22.79 8.76 -1.12
C ALA A 487 23.60 8.22 0.06
N GLN A 488 24.94 8.30 -0.01
CA GLN A 488 25.82 7.89 1.08
C GLN A 488 25.57 8.69 2.36
N MET A 489 25.43 10.01 2.24
CA MET A 489 25.12 10.90 3.37
C MET A 489 23.80 10.48 4.05
N VAL A 490 22.72 10.31 3.29
CA VAL A 490 21.39 9.94 3.83
C VAL A 490 21.41 8.55 4.46
N GLN A 491 22.11 7.58 3.87
CA GLN A 491 22.25 6.23 4.43
C GLN A 491 23.03 6.23 5.74
N GLN A 492 24.18 6.92 5.79
CA GLN A 492 24.98 7.04 7.01
C GLN A 492 24.17 7.72 8.12
N SER A 493 23.50 8.81 7.78
CA SER A 493 22.63 9.56 8.68
C SER A 493 21.49 8.70 9.25
N SER A 494 20.86 7.87 8.39
CA SER A 494 19.82 6.93 8.82
C SER A 494 20.32 5.93 9.85
N ARG A 495 21.52 5.36 9.65
CA ARG A 495 22.14 4.42 10.58
C ARG A 495 22.48 5.08 11.92
N GLN A 496 22.95 6.32 11.89
CA GLN A 496 23.22 7.10 13.09
C GLN A 496 21.93 7.37 13.89
N LEU A 497 20.84 7.75 13.23
CA LEU A 497 19.54 7.93 13.87
C LEU A 497 18.97 6.63 14.44
N ALA A 498 19.16 5.51 13.74
CA ALA A 498 18.81 4.18 14.25
C ALA A 498 19.60 3.84 15.51
N ALA A 499 20.91 4.07 15.50
CA ALA A 499 21.79 3.82 16.66
C ALA A 499 21.44 4.69 17.87
N LEU A 500 20.86 5.88 17.66
CA LEU A 500 20.34 6.75 18.70
C LEU A 500 18.95 6.35 19.23
N GLY A 501 18.27 5.39 18.59
CA GLY A 501 16.89 5.03 18.91
C GLY A 501 15.84 6.01 18.39
N ALA A 502 16.23 7.02 17.60
CA ALA A 502 15.32 8.05 17.10
C ALA A 502 14.36 7.54 16.00
N LEU A 503 14.58 6.34 15.46
CA LEU A 503 13.74 5.76 14.40
C LEU A 503 12.68 4.76 14.89
N GLY A 504 12.78 4.31 16.14
CA GLY A 504 11.98 3.24 16.76
C GLY A 504 10.58 3.60 17.22
#